data_AF-A0AAJ2SCM0-F1
#
_entry.id   AF-A0AAJ2SCM0-F1
#
_cell.length_a   1.000
_cell.length_b   1.000
_cell.length_c   1.000
_cell.angle_alpha   90.00
_cell.angle_beta   90.00
_cell.angle_gamma   90.00
#
_symmetry.space_group_name_H-M   'P 1'
#
loop_
_entity.id
_entity.type
_entity.pdbx_description
1 polymer ?
#
loop_
_entity_poly.entity_id
_entity_poly.type
_entity_poly.pdbx_seq_one_letter_code
_entity_poly.pdbx_strand_id
1 'polypeptide(L)'
;MIGRITPLPSFSNKCINHNNDTHPKKILKNQKTDSVINVKNTNCDFRIISKELSLYRDVKNNPMLASVANTKSHYSLNARFSSLGVAVTAIYNMIENGKAKEKSVDICDKNPRNQSMKLNLDPSLTTRGVEYINQFIDTETPLDSTNYAIGLKVGSDIKNAVLNRIMINQFNSTWNIRLNMAQKK
;
A
#
# COMPACT_ATOMS: atom_id res chain seq x y z
N MET A 1 -19.79 -43.69 -25.87
CA MET A 1 -18.32 -43.55 -26.06
C MET A 1 -17.89 -42.32 -25.28
N ILE A 2 -17.10 -42.50 -24.22
CA ILE A 2 -16.81 -41.50 -23.18
C ILE A 2 -15.71 -40.55 -23.66
N GLY A 3 -15.92 -39.23 -23.48
CA GLY A 3 -15.03 -38.16 -23.93
C GLY A 3 -13.67 -38.17 -23.23
N ARG A 4 -12.61 -37.87 -23.98
CA ARG A 4 -11.23 -37.80 -23.48
C ARG A 4 -11.06 -36.55 -22.60
N ILE A 5 -10.62 -36.77 -21.36
CA ILE A 5 -10.17 -35.72 -20.44
C ILE A 5 -8.71 -35.38 -20.79
N THR A 6 -8.43 -34.12 -21.08
CA THR A 6 -7.06 -33.59 -21.26
C THR A 6 -6.33 -33.50 -19.92
N PRO A 7 -5.04 -33.84 -19.83
CA PRO A 7 -4.31 -33.80 -18.56
C PRO A 7 -4.00 -32.36 -18.13
N LEU A 8 -4.03 -32.11 -16.82
CA LEU A 8 -3.60 -30.84 -16.21
C LEU A 8 -2.10 -30.59 -16.47
N PRO A 9 -1.66 -29.33 -16.59
CA PRO A 9 -0.25 -29.00 -16.73
C PRO A 9 0.50 -29.32 -15.43
N SER A 10 1.58 -30.10 -15.55
CA SER A 10 2.49 -30.41 -14.45
C SER A 10 3.44 -29.23 -14.18
N PHE A 11 3.57 -28.81 -12.93
CA PHE A 11 4.61 -27.86 -12.52
C PHE A 11 5.92 -28.61 -12.22
N SER A 12 6.97 -28.30 -12.97
CA SER A 12 8.34 -28.80 -12.73
C SER A 12 8.90 -28.15 -11.47
N ASN A 13 9.02 -28.90 -10.38
CA ASN A 13 9.77 -28.51 -9.19
C ASN A 13 11.28 -28.53 -9.47
N LYS A 14 11.81 -27.46 -10.09
CA LYS A 14 13.23 -27.13 -9.96
C LYS A 14 13.37 -26.16 -8.80
N CYS A 15 13.89 -26.62 -7.67
CA CYS A 15 14.44 -25.75 -6.65
C CYS A 15 15.50 -24.86 -7.30
N ILE A 16 15.25 -23.55 -7.37
CA ILE A 16 16.22 -22.57 -7.85
C ILE A 16 16.94 -22.04 -6.62
N ASN A 17 18.25 -22.30 -6.58
CA ASN A 17 19.15 -21.79 -5.55
C ASN A 17 19.28 -20.26 -5.71
N HIS A 18 19.00 -19.50 -4.65
CA HIS A 18 19.06 -18.03 -4.67
C HIS A 18 20.46 -17.56 -4.27
N ASN A 19 21.34 -17.33 -5.25
CA ASN A 19 22.48 -16.43 -5.09
C ASN A 19 22.06 -15.03 -5.53
N ASN A 20 22.28 -14.04 -4.66
CA ASN A 20 21.66 -12.71 -4.72
C ASN A 20 22.32 -11.68 -5.64
N ASP A 21 23.34 -12.02 -6.43
CA ASP A 21 24.19 -10.98 -7.03
C ASP A 21 24.06 -10.73 -8.53
N THR A 22 23.06 -11.26 -9.22
CA THR A 22 22.73 -10.79 -10.59
C THR A 22 21.34 -11.25 -10.97
N HIS A 23 20.34 -10.37 -10.92
CA HIS A 23 19.03 -10.68 -11.50
C HIS A 23 19.07 -10.45 -13.02
N PRO A 24 19.06 -11.50 -13.87
CA PRO A 24 18.70 -11.31 -15.26
C PRO A 24 17.24 -10.85 -15.30
N LYS A 25 16.99 -9.80 -16.07
CA LYS A 25 15.67 -9.23 -16.34
C LYS A 25 14.84 -10.26 -17.13
N LYS A 26 14.34 -11.31 -16.46
CA LYS A 26 13.53 -12.35 -17.09
C LYS A 26 12.19 -11.75 -17.46
N ILE A 27 11.98 -11.58 -18.76
CA ILE A 27 10.71 -11.14 -19.33
C ILE A 27 9.80 -12.37 -19.42
N LEU A 28 8.69 -12.39 -18.68
CA LEU A 28 7.68 -13.42 -18.85
C LEU A 28 6.82 -13.05 -20.06
N LYS A 29 6.77 -13.90 -21.09
CA LYS A 29 5.92 -13.70 -22.26
C LYS A 29 4.64 -14.53 -22.07
N ASN A 30 3.47 -13.90 -22.24
CA ASN A 30 2.22 -14.63 -22.29
C ASN A 30 2.19 -15.46 -23.58
N GLN A 31 2.11 -16.79 -23.45
CA GLN A 31 2.18 -17.72 -24.59
C GLN A 31 0.96 -17.66 -25.53
N LYS A 32 -0.16 -17.08 -25.10
CA LYS A 32 -1.39 -16.98 -25.90
C LYS A 32 -1.54 -15.63 -26.61
N THR A 33 -1.02 -14.56 -26.01
CA THR A 33 -1.18 -13.18 -26.52
C THR A 33 0.12 -12.54 -26.97
N ASP A 34 1.25 -13.25 -26.86
CA ASP A 34 2.61 -12.75 -27.10
C ASP A 34 3.00 -11.48 -26.31
N SER A 35 2.18 -11.10 -25.34
CA SER A 35 2.39 -9.90 -24.55
C SER A 35 3.53 -10.12 -23.55
N VAL A 36 4.41 -9.13 -23.51
CA VAL A 36 5.54 -9.07 -22.59
C VAL A 36 5.04 -8.60 -21.23
N ILE A 37 5.01 -9.51 -20.26
CA ILE A 37 4.78 -9.20 -18.86
C ILE A 37 6.12 -8.82 -18.24
N ASN A 38 6.35 -7.52 -18.08
CA ASN A 38 7.45 -7.03 -17.26
C ASN A 38 7.11 -7.27 -15.79
N VAL A 39 7.46 -8.45 -15.27
CA VAL A 39 7.39 -8.73 -13.84
C VAL A 39 8.55 -7.98 -13.17
N LYS A 40 8.25 -6.84 -12.55
CA LYS A 40 9.16 -6.29 -11.55
C LYS A 40 8.99 -7.15 -10.30
N ASN A 41 10.05 -7.87 -9.90
CA ASN A 41 10.10 -8.50 -8.58
C ASN A 41 10.02 -7.39 -7.54
N THR A 42 8.83 -7.21 -6.97
CA THR A 42 8.64 -6.38 -5.79
C THR A 42 8.62 -7.30 -4.59
N ASN A 43 9.39 -7.00 -3.54
CA ASN A 43 9.37 -7.75 -2.27
C ASN A 43 8.06 -7.57 -1.46
N CYS A 44 6.97 -7.13 -2.11
CA CYS A 44 5.68 -6.83 -1.50
C CYS A 44 4.66 -7.89 -1.98
N ASP A 45 3.85 -8.41 -1.04
CA ASP A 45 2.80 -9.38 -1.33
C ASP A 45 1.87 -8.82 -2.44
N PHE A 46 1.64 -9.64 -3.48
CA PHE A 46 0.80 -9.26 -4.62
C PHE A 46 -0.62 -8.84 -4.20
N ARG A 47 -1.17 -9.41 -3.12
CA ARG A 47 -2.48 -9.02 -2.58
C ARG A 47 -2.48 -7.57 -2.09
N ILE A 48 -1.39 -7.13 -1.45
CA ILE A 48 -1.22 -5.73 -1.02
C ILE A 48 -1.17 -4.81 -2.24
N ILE A 49 -0.39 -5.18 -3.27
CA ILE A 49 -0.30 -4.41 -4.51
C ILE A 49 -1.66 -4.32 -5.21
N SER A 50 -2.36 -5.43 -5.33
CA SER A 50 -3.69 -5.47 -5.95
C SER A 50 -4.70 -4.64 -5.17
N LYS A 51 -4.68 -4.70 -3.84
CA LYS A 51 -5.56 -3.87 -3.00
C LYS A 51 -5.24 -2.38 -3.14
N GLU A 52 -3.97 -2.02 -3.13
CA GLU A 52 -3.52 -0.64 -3.33
C GLU A 52 -4.02 -0.08 -4.67
N LEU A 53 -3.84 -0.83 -5.75
CA LEU A 53 -4.27 -0.42 -7.08
C LEU A 53 -5.80 -0.28 -7.16
N SER A 54 -6.55 -1.14 -6.47
CA SER A 54 -8.01 -1.01 -6.40
C SER A 54 -8.41 0.26 -5.66
N LEU A 55 -7.89 0.51 -4.46
CA LEU A 55 -8.18 1.73 -3.70
C LEU A 55 -7.80 2.99 -4.48
N TYR A 56 -6.65 2.97 -5.15
CA TYR A 56 -6.22 4.09 -5.99
C TYR A 56 -7.18 4.33 -7.16
N ARG A 57 -7.64 3.27 -7.82
CA ARG A 57 -8.63 3.37 -8.90
C ARG A 57 -9.96 3.92 -8.39
N ASP A 58 -10.43 3.46 -7.24
CA ASP A 58 -11.69 3.92 -6.65
C ASP A 58 -11.63 5.42 -6.30
N VAL A 59 -10.50 5.86 -5.73
CA VAL A 59 -10.25 7.29 -5.47
C VAL A 59 -10.14 8.08 -6.77
N LYS A 60 -9.40 7.59 -7.76
CA LYS A 60 -9.21 8.29 -9.04
C LYS A 60 -10.52 8.45 -9.80
N ASN A 61 -11.42 7.47 -9.72
CA ASN A 61 -12.71 7.48 -10.40
C ASN A 61 -13.79 8.26 -9.64
N ASN A 62 -13.53 8.68 -8.39
CA ASN A 62 -14.43 9.54 -7.62
C ASN A 62 -13.87 10.99 -7.60
N PRO A 63 -14.50 11.95 -8.28
CA PRO A 63 -13.98 13.31 -8.40
C PRO A 63 -13.68 14.01 -7.07
N MET A 64 -14.52 13.77 -6.04
CA MET A 64 -14.36 14.39 -4.72
C MET A 64 -13.12 13.82 -4.02
N LEU A 65 -12.95 12.50 -4.04
CA LEU A 65 -11.78 11.85 -3.43
C LEU A 65 -10.50 12.12 -4.22
N ALA A 66 -10.58 12.16 -5.55
CA ALA A 66 -9.45 12.46 -6.42
C ALA A 66 -8.87 13.85 -6.15
N SER A 67 -9.74 14.84 -5.90
CA SER A 67 -9.36 16.20 -5.51
C SER A 67 -8.62 16.23 -4.18
N VAL A 68 -9.17 15.55 -3.16
CA VAL A 68 -8.54 15.45 -1.83
C VAL A 68 -7.18 14.77 -1.91
N ALA A 69 -7.10 13.60 -2.54
CA ALA A 69 -5.90 12.78 -2.60
C ALA A 69 -4.77 13.37 -3.45
N ASN A 70 -5.05 14.43 -4.22
CA ASN A 70 -4.14 15.00 -5.21
C ASN A 70 -3.51 13.91 -6.10
N THR A 71 -4.33 13.04 -6.68
CA THR A 71 -3.87 11.83 -7.41
C THR A 71 -2.81 12.11 -8.49
N LYS A 72 -2.79 13.33 -9.05
CA LYS A 72 -1.80 13.80 -10.01
C LYS A 72 -0.37 13.85 -9.47
N SER A 73 -0.17 14.09 -8.17
CA SER A 73 1.17 14.09 -7.54
C SER A 73 1.68 12.71 -7.15
N HIS A 74 0.88 11.65 -7.29
CA HIS A 74 1.19 10.31 -6.81
C HIS A 74 1.17 9.25 -7.91
N TYR A 75 1.91 9.50 -8.98
CA TYR A 75 1.89 8.64 -10.17
C TYR A 75 2.41 7.21 -9.91
N SER A 76 3.45 7.06 -9.08
CA SER A 76 4.07 5.75 -8.82
C SER A 76 3.53 5.07 -7.56
N LEU A 77 3.46 3.74 -7.61
CA LEU A 77 3.07 2.89 -6.48
C LEU A 77 3.92 3.18 -5.23
N ASN A 78 5.24 3.27 -5.39
CA ASN A 78 6.14 3.58 -4.27
C ASN A 78 5.90 4.98 -3.70
N ALA A 79 5.59 5.98 -4.53
CA ALA A 79 5.27 7.31 -4.03
C ALA A 79 4.00 7.28 -3.17
N ARG A 80 2.98 6.49 -3.57
CA ARG A 80 1.74 6.29 -2.81
C ARG A 80 2.00 5.59 -1.48
N PHE A 81 2.66 4.44 -1.48
CA PHE A 81 3.04 3.75 -0.23
C PHE A 81 3.86 4.65 0.69
N SER A 82 4.89 5.31 0.17
CA SER A 82 5.70 6.23 0.97
C SER A 82 4.88 7.38 1.56
N SER A 83 3.90 7.94 0.82
CA SER A 83 3.02 8.99 1.35
C SER A 83 2.13 8.46 2.48
N LEU A 84 1.54 7.27 2.29
CA LEU A 84 0.76 6.63 3.35
C LEU A 84 1.62 6.37 4.60
N GLY A 85 2.85 5.89 4.43
CA GLY A 85 3.75 5.70 5.57
C GLY A 85 4.14 7.00 6.28
N VAL A 86 4.26 8.12 5.56
CA VAL A 86 4.39 9.44 6.18
C VAL A 86 3.15 9.79 6.99
N ALA A 87 1.95 9.57 6.46
CA ALA A 87 0.70 9.83 7.18
C ALA A 87 0.57 8.97 8.44
N VAL A 88 0.90 7.67 8.37
CA VAL A 88 0.95 6.79 9.55
C VAL A 88 1.96 7.29 10.57
N THR A 89 3.13 7.73 10.13
CA THR A 89 4.16 8.31 11.01
C THR A 89 3.69 9.61 11.67
N ALA A 90 2.87 10.40 10.99
CA ALA A 90 2.27 11.60 11.57
C ALA A 90 1.31 11.25 12.72
N ILE A 91 0.45 10.24 12.53
CA ILE A 91 -0.41 9.74 13.62
C ILE A 91 0.43 9.25 14.80
N TYR A 92 1.46 8.46 14.52
CA TYR A 92 2.38 7.96 15.54
C TYR A 92 3.02 9.09 16.36
N ASN A 93 3.41 10.20 15.74
CA ASN A 93 4.07 11.29 16.45
C ASN A 93 3.12 12.31 17.10
N MET A 94 1.93 12.53 16.53
CA MET A 94 1.11 13.70 16.86
C MET A 94 -0.20 13.38 17.57
N ILE A 95 -0.66 12.14 17.51
CA ILE A 95 -1.89 11.71 18.16
C ILE A 95 -1.55 10.98 19.46
N GLU A 96 -2.28 11.27 20.53
CA GLU A 96 -2.01 10.70 21.85
C GLU A 96 -2.71 9.34 22.06
N ASN A 97 -3.92 9.15 21.54
CA ASN A 97 -4.75 7.97 21.82
C ASN A 97 -5.63 7.52 20.64
N GLY A 98 -6.26 6.35 20.80
CA GLY A 98 -7.19 5.73 19.84
C GLY A 98 -6.60 4.54 19.08
N LYS A 99 -7.46 3.72 18.46
CA LYS A 99 -7.06 2.51 17.72
C LYS A 99 -6.14 2.81 16.54
N ALA A 100 -6.35 3.94 15.86
CA ALA A 100 -5.45 4.39 14.79
C ALA A 100 -4.06 4.71 15.34
N LYS A 101 -3.97 5.31 16.53
CA LYS A 101 -2.69 5.52 17.23
C LYS A 101 -2.05 4.17 17.60
N GLU A 102 -2.77 3.25 18.24
CA GLU A 102 -2.27 1.91 18.58
C GLU A 102 -1.72 1.17 17.34
N LYS A 103 -2.47 1.19 16.23
CA LYS A 103 -2.03 0.61 14.96
C LYS A 103 -0.82 1.34 14.36
N SER A 104 -0.76 2.66 14.47
CA SER A 104 0.40 3.42 14.00
C SER A 104 1.67 3.09 14.80
N VAL A 105 1.54 2.84 16.11
CA VAL A 105 2.64 2.39 16.99
C VAL A 105 3.14 1.01 16.54
N ASP A 106 2.24 0.03 16.41
CA ASP A 106 2.60 -1.31 15.93
C ASP A 106 3.36 -1.27 14.58
N ILE A 107 2.87 -0.49 13.62
CA ILE A 107 3.51 -0.34 12.30
C ILE A 107 4.86 0.36 12.40
N CYS A 108 4.96 1.44 13.18
CA CYS A 108 6.16 2.27 13.27
C CYS A 108 7.29 1.60 14.07
N ASP A 109 6.94 0.83 15.10
CA ASP A 109 7.91 0.11 15.94
C ASP A 109 8.47 -1.12 15.21
N LYS A 110 7.64 -1.82 14.42
CA LYS A 110 8.10 -2.89 13.51
C LYS A 110 9.01 -2.38 12.39
N ASN A 111 8.82 -1.12 11.98
CA ASN A 111 9.53 -0.51 10.86
C ASN A 111 10.16 0.82 11.30
N PRO A 112 11.16 0.80 12.19
CA PRO A 112 11.75 2.02 12.72
C PRO A 112 12.41 2.83 11.61
N ARG A 113 12.38 4.16 11.76
CA ARG A 113 13.04 5.07 10.83
C ARG A 113 14.52 5.18 11.13
N ASN A 114 15.33 5.33 10.08
CA ASN A 114 16.69 5.79 10.25
C ASN A 114 16.68 7.32 10.38
N GLN A 115 16.86 7.82 11.61
CA GLN A 115 16.76 9.27 11.89
C GLN A 115 17.85 10.09 11.18
N SER A 116 18.97 9.49 10.77
CA SER A 116 20.00 10.17 9.99
C SER A 116 19.61 10.36 8.52
N MET A 117 18.58 9.67 8.03
CA MET A 117 18.07 9.83 6.67
C MET A 117 16.96 10.88 6.60
N LYS A 118 17.00 11.68 5.52
CA LYS A 118 15.89 12.58 5.17
C LYS A 118 14.61 11.77 5.00
N LEU A 119 13.49 12.32 5.48
CA LEU A 119 12.16 11.69 5.42
C LEU A 119 11.91 11.07 4.03
N ASN A 120 12.02 11.86 2.96
CA ASN A 120 11.67 11.41 1.60
C ASN A 120 12.57 10.31 1.02
N LEU A 121 13.68 9.97 1.67
CA LEU A 121 14.64 8.95 1.24
C LEU A 121 14.62 7.70 2.14
N ASP A 122 13.90 7.75 3.27
CA ASP A 122 13.85 6.67 4.23
C ASP A 122 12.97 5.52 3.73
N PRO A 123 13.54 4.33 3.43
CA PRO A 123 12.78 3.21 2.88
C PRO A 123 11.72 2.69 3.86
N SER A 124 11.90 2.88 5.18
CA SER A 124 10.94 2.47 6.21
C SER A 124 9.57 3.12 6.00
N LEU A 125 9.49 4.31 5.39
CA LEU A 125 8.20 4.93 5.07
C LEU A 125 7.42 4.13 4.03
N THR A 126 8.09 3.57 3.03
CA THR A 126 7.41 2.73 2.03
C THR A 126 6.87 1.48 2.72
N THR A 127 7.66 0.84 3.58
CA THR A 127 7.23 -0.35 4.34
C THR A 127 6.07 -0.07 5.28
N ARG A 128 6.09 1.07 6.00
CA ARG A 128 4.95 1.51 6.82
C ARG A 128 3.67 1.68 6.00
N GLY A 129 3.78 2.20 4.78
CA GLY A 129 2.65 2.31 3.86
C GLY A 129 2.12 0.97 3.36
N VAL A 130 3.01 0.00 3.12
CA VAL A 130 2.66 -1.39 2.76
C VAL A 130 1.88 -2.04 3.91
N GLU A 131 2.38 -1.95 5.14
CA GLU A 131 1.70 -2.46 6.34
C GLU A 131 0.34 -1.79 6.60
N TYR A 132 0.24 -0.49 6.27
CA TYR A 132 -1.03 0.20 6.30
C TYR A 132 -2.04 -0.41 5.33
N ILE A 133 -1.67 -0.62 4.05
CA ILE A 133 -2.56 -1.23 3.06
C ILE A 133 -2.91 -2.69 3.39
N ASN A 134 -1.99 -3.42 4.03
CA ASN A 134 -2.25 -4.79 4.46
C ASN A 134 -3.53 -4.92 5.33
N GLN A 135 -3.85 -3.88 6.12
CA GLN A 135 -5.08 -3.84 6.94
C GLN A 135 -6.40 -3.76 6.15
N PHE A 136 -6.33 -3.63 4.82
CA PHE A 136 -7.48 -3.49 3.93
C PHE A 136 -7.78 -4.77 3.14
N ILE A 137 -6.97 -5.82 3.30
CA ILE A 137 -7.11 -7.05 2.53
C ILE A 137 -8.23 -7.92 3.08
N ASP A 138 -8.24 -8.17 4.39
CA ASP A 138 -9.13 -9.18 4.98
C ASP A 138 -10.51 -8.62 5.34
N THR A 139 -10.62 -7.30 5.55
CA THR A 139 -11.87 -6.68 5.96
C THR A 139 -12.11 -5.36 5.25
N GLU A 140 -13.10 -5.37 4.36
CA GLU A 140 -13.52 -4.20 3.62
C GLU A 140 -14.54 -3.37 4.41
N THR A 141 -14.37 -2.05 4.35
CA THR A 141 -15.30 -1.08 4.93
C THR A 141 -15.68 -0.02 3.91
N PRO A 142 -16.86 0.62 4.04
CA PRO A 142 -17.25 1.75 3.18
C PRO A 142 -16.31 2.95 3.26
N LEU A 143 -15.45 3.02 4.30
CA LEU A 143 -14.51 4.11 4.52
C LEU A 143 -13.13 3.86 3.92
N ASP A 144 -12.89 2.71 3.28
CA ASP A 144 -11.56 2.32 2.83
C ASP A 144 -10.94 3.34 1.86
N SER A 145 -11.66 3.69 0.79
CA SER A 145 -11.19 4.63 -0.22
C SER A 145 -11.08 6.07 0.33
N THR A 146 -11.97 6.46 1.24
CA THR A 146 -11.91 7.78 1.90
C THR A 146 -10.70 7.89 2.81
N ASN A 147 -10.46 6.90 3.66
CA ASN A 147 -9.31 6.86 4.56
C ASN A 147 -8.00 6.86 3.75
N TYR A 148 -7.94 6.04 2.70
CA TYR A 148 -6.82 6.00 1.77
C TYR A 148 -6.57 7.36 1.10
N ALA A 149 -7.60 8.04 0.60
CA ALA A 149 -7.48 9.36 -0.03
C ALA A 149 -6.92 10.42 0.94
N ILE A 150 -7.44 10.47 2.17
CA ILE A 150 -6.98 11.39 3.20
C ILE A 150 -5.53 11.08 3.59
N GLY A 151 -5.17 9.80 3.72
CA GLY A 151 -3.80 9.36 4.00
C GLY A 151 -2.81 9.80 2.92
N LEU A 152 -3.16 9.66 1.65
CA LEU A 152 -2.34 10.17 0.54
C LEU A 152 -2.11 11.68 0.65
N LYS A 153 -3.18 12.44 0.93
CA LYS A 153 -3.12 13.90 1.08
C LYS A 153 -2.23 14.32 2.23
N VAL A 154 -2.44 13.77 3.43
CA VAL A 154 -1.60 14.05 4.61
C VAL A 154 -0.14 13.75 4.33
N GLY A 155 0.14 12.58 3.76
CA GLY A 155 1.49 12.18 3.40
C GLY A 155 2.15 13.13 2.41
N SER A 156 1.40 13.54 1.38
CA SER A 156 1.88 14.49 0.38
C SER A 156 2.17 15.86 0.97
N ASP A 157 1.27 16.37 1.79
CA ASP A 157 1.40 17.70 2.38
C ASP A 157 2.67 17.75 3.24
N ILE A 158 2.88 16.75 4.11
CA ILE A 158 4.06 16.68 4.97
C ILE A 158 5.36 16.56 4.14
N LYS A 159 5.36 15.76 3.07
CA LYS A 159 6.54 15.64 2.17
C LYS A 159 6.89 16.97 1.51
N ASN A 160 5.90 17.83 1.30
CA ASN A 160 6.04 19.19 0.78
C ASN A 160 6.16 20.25 1.90
N ALA A 161 6.53 19.84 3.12
CA ALA A 161 6.71 20.69 4.29
C ALA A 161 5.45 21.45 4.75
N VAL A 162 4.25 20.97 4.40
CA VAL A 162 2.96 21.51 4.84
C VAL A 162 2.39 20.64 5.96
N LEU A 163 2.31 21.19 7.17
CA LEU A 163 1.75 20.49 8.33
C LEU A 163 0.28 20.89 8.56
N ASN A 164 -0.64 20.19 7.90
CA ASN A 164 -2.07 20.40 8.08
C ASN A 164 -2.65 19.54 9.22
N ARG A 165 -2.69 20.08 10.44
CA ARG A 165 -3.21 19.38 11.62
C ARG A 165 -4.67 18.95 11.50
N ILE A 166 -5.49 19.74 10.80
CA ILE A 166 -6.91 19.41 10.57
C ILE A 166 -7.02 18.11 9.75
N MET A 167 -6.26 18.02 8.66
CA MET A 167 -6.24 16.81 7.83
C MET A 167 -5.66 15.60 8.55
N ILE A 168 -4.65 15.78 9.41
CA ILE A 168 -4.09 14.71 10.24
C ILE A 168 -5.16 14.20 11.23
N ASN A 169 -5.90 15.09 11.88
CA ASN A 169 -7.00 14.71 12.76
C ASN A 169 -8.14 14.04 12.01
N GLN A 170 -8.45 14.48 10.79
CA GLN A 170 -9.45 13.85 9.95
C GLN A 170 -9.02 12.44 9.55
N PHE A 171 -7.75 12.24 9.18
CA PHE A 171 -7.18 10.93 8.93
C PHE A 171 -7.30 10.01 10.15
N ASN A 172 -6.90 10.51 11.34
CA ASN A 172 -7.03 9.80 12.60
C ASN A 172 -8.48 9.34 12.86
N SER A 173 -9.44 10.27 12.76
CA SER A 173 -10.85 10.01 13.04
C SER A 173 -11.43 9.00 12.05
N THR A 174 -11.20 9.16 10.75
CA THR A 174 -11.68 8.22 9.74
C THR A 174 -11.06 6.84 9.92
N TRP A 175 -9.77 6.76 10.27
CA TRP A 175 -9.11 5.49 10.51
C TRP A 175 -9.62 4.79 11.77
N ASN A 176 -9.86 5.51 12.86
CA ASN A 176 -10.51 4.96 14.05
C ASN A 176 -11.89 4.36 13.74
N ILE A 177 -12.75 5.10 13.03
CA ILE A 177 -14.09 4.62 12.65
C ILE A 177 -13.98 3.37 11.78
N ARG A 178 -13.09 3.38 10.78
CA ARG A 178 -12.81 2.21 9.94
C ARG A 178 -12.43 0.99 10.78
N LEU A 179 -11.45 1.13 11.68
CA LEU A 179 -10.97 0.02 12.52
C LEU A 179 -12.08 -0.53 13.41
N ASN A 180 -12.94 0.35 13.95
CA ASN A 180 -14.12 -0.07 14.71
C ASN A 180 -15.14 -0.84 13.86
N MET A 181 -15.35 -0.45 12.60
CA MET A 181 -16.23 -1.17 11.68
C MET A 181 -15.67 -2.55 11.30
N ALA A 182 -14.36 -2.64 11.06
CA ALA A 182 -13.71 -3.88 10.67
C ALA A 182 -13.76 -4.96 11.77
N GLN A 183 -13.76 -4.57 13.05
CA GLN A 183 -13.83 -5.50 14.17
C GLN A 183 -15.23 -6.06 14.46
N LYS A 184 -16.29 -5.51 13.84
CA LYS A 184 -17.68 -5.92 14.07
C LYS A 184 -18.19 -6.95 13.06
N LYS A 185 -17.35 -7.38 12.12
CA LYS A 185 -17.65 -8.40 11.11
C LYS A 185 -16.95 -9.69 11.48
#